data_AF-A0A7W1XTQ1-F1
#
_entry.id   AF-A0A7W1XTQ1-F1
#
_cell.length_a   1.000
_cell.length_b   1.000
_cell.length_c   1.000
_cell.angle_alpha   90.00
_cell.angle_beta   90.00
_cell.angle_gamma   90.00
#
_symmetry.space_group_name_H-M   'P 1'
#
loop_
_entity.id
_entity.type
_entity.pdbx_description
1 polymer ?
#
loop_
_entity_poly.entity_id
_entity_poly.type
_entity_poly.pdbx_seq_one_letter_code
_entity_poly.pdbx_strand_id
1 'polypeptide(L)'
;MQKFAAESGENGTTVGSSTVRITVQFAEGFDDHLIRGNGIGKGKQGVIGAHNMEEFVRTLKETGVEIDNLIISKMQHPKFPGLYDIEYKLPSLTYDKNGNLVPSGQYKVIKNPKTVYDPEVYSDQQMIQGGKEAMQEGIDAKRIDGRFVEGFSTNGMKFAGCLNEQEKIKNFYPVIKEK
;
A
#
# COMPACT_ATOMS: atom_id res chain seq x y z
N MET A 1 20.92 -43.36 48.77
CA MET A 1 20.05 -43.85 47.68
C MET A 1 18.61 -43.45 47.96
N GLN A 2 18.12 -42.36 47.36
CA GLN A 2 16.76 -42.24 46.82
C GLN A 2 16.66 -40.93 46.03
N LYS A 3 16.00 -41.02 44.87
CA LYS A 3 15.88 -40.01 43.81
C LYS A 3 14.60 -39.15 43.97
N PHE A 4 14.49 -38.15 43.09
CA PHE A 4 13.31 -37.40 42.62
C PHE A 4 13.01 -36.11 43.42
N ALA A 5 12.67 -34.96 42.83
CA ALA A 5 12.64 -34.47 41.45
C ALA A 5 12.62 -32.92 41.51
N ALA A 6 12.99 -32.27 40.40
CA ALA A 6 12.94 -30.83 40.21
C ALA A 6 11.52 -30.35 39.91
N GLU A 7 11.15 -29.17 40.42
CA GLU A 7 10.06 -28.35 39.86
C GLU A 7 10.62 -26.96 39.52
N SER A 8 10.80 -26.74 38.22
CA SER A 8 11.01 -25.44 37.60
C SER A 8 9.66 -24.79 37.32
N GLY A 9 9.33 -23.73 38.06
CA GLY A 9 8.19 -22.87 37.74
C GLY A 9 8.57 -21.83 36.70
N GLU A 10 8.42 -22.15 35.41
CA GLU A 10 8.39 -21.15 34.34
C GLU A 10 6.97 -20.59 34.24
N ASN A 11 6.78 -19.35 34.71
CA ASN A 11 5.58 -18.56 34.45
C ASN A 11 5.63 -18.04 33.00
N GLY A 12 5.25 -18.89 32.06
CA GLY A 12 5.01 -18.51 30.67
C GLY A 12 3.60 -17.91 30.52
N THR A 13 3.49 -16.59 30.60
CA THR A 13 2.28 -15.86 30.18
C THR A 13 2.09 -16.05 28.68
N THR A 14 1.17 -16.93 28.29
CA THR A 14 0.71 -17.08 26.92
C THR A 14 -0.18 -15.88 26.55
N VAL A 15 0.39 -14.91 25.84
CA VAL A 15 -0.40 -13.88 25.16
C VAL A 15 -1.11 -14.56 23.98
N GLY A 16 -2.40 -14.86 24.16
CA GLY A 16 -3.24 -15.41 23.10
C GLY A 16 -3.35 -14.43 21.94
N SER A 17 -2.65 -14.71 20.84
CA SER A 17 -2.83 -14.03 19.56
C SER A 17 -4.23 -14.33 19.03
N SER A 18 -5.19 -13.47 19.35
CA SER A 18 -6.53 -13.53 18.80
C SER A 18 -6.47 -13.11 17.33
N THR A 19 -6.31 -14.09 16.44
CA THR A 19 -6.35 -13.87 14.99
C THR A 19 -7.71 -13.29 14.62
N VAL A 20 -7.74 -12.08 14.03
CA VAL A 20 -8.98 -11.45 13.55
C VAL A 20 -9.64 -12.38 12.55
N ARG A 21 -10.93 -12.67 12.75
CA ARG A 21 -11.72 -13.46 11.79
C ARG A 21 -12.06 -12.56 10.60
N ILE A 22 -11.50 -12.87 9.42
CA ILE A 22 -11.81 -12.19 8.17
C ILE A 22 -12.95 -12.94 7.48
N THR A 23 -14.10 -12.28 7.33
CA THR A 23 -15.29 -12.80 6.64
C THR A 23 -15.58 -12.06 5.34
N VAL A 24 -15.01 -10.87 5.15
CA VAL A 24 -15.09 -10.10 3.91
C VAL A 24 -14.49 -10.89 2.75
N GLN A 25 -15.13 -10.79 1.58
CA GLN A 25 -14.67 -11.45 0.36
C GLN A 25 -13.73 -10.55 -0.44
N PHE A 26 -12.70 -11.15 -1.00
CA PHE A 26 -11.71 -10.47 -1.85
C PHE A 26 -11.83 -11.00 -3.28
N ALA A 27 -11.73 -10.10 -4.26
CA ALA A 27 -11.65 -10.48 -5.66
C ALA A 27 -10.31 -11.16 -5.97
N GLU A 28 -10.24 -11.94 -7.05
CA GLU A 28 -8.95 -12.44 -7.55
C GLU A 28 -8.02 -11.27 -7.90
N GLY A 29 -6.74 -11.36 -7.51
CA GLY A 29 -5.74 -10.31 -7.75
C GLY A 29 -5.92 -9.03 -6.94
N PHE A 30 -6.67 -9.06 -5.82
CA PHE A 30 -6.93 -7.86 -5.01
C PHE A 30 -5.66 -7.17 -4.48
N ASP A 31 -4.59 -7.94 -4.28
CA ASP A 31 -3.28 -7.54 -3.78
C ASP A 31 -2.31 -7.11 -4.87
N ASP A 32 -2.60 -7.40 -6.15
CA ASP A 32 -1.71 -7.02 -7.26
C ASP A 32 -1.46 -5.50 -7.29
N HIS A 33 -2.48 -4.68 -7.02
CA HIS A 33 -2.35 -3.23 -6.98
C HIS A 33 -1.57 -2.71 -5.77
N LEU A 34 -1.54 -3.47 -4.67
CA LEU A 34 -0.75 -3.13 -3.50
C LEU A 34 0.74 -3.29 -3.82
N ILE A 35 1.11 -4.39 -4.46
CA ILE A 35 2.51 -4.73 -4.69
C ILE A 35 2.99 -4.17 -6.03
N ARG A 36 2.39 -4.61 -7.13
CA ARG A 36 2.90 -4.39 -8.49
C ARG A 36 2.53 -3.02 -9.05
N GLY A 37 3.42 -2.49 -9.87
CA GLY A 37 3.11 -1.35 -10.72
C GLY A 37 2.57 -1.75 -12.09
N ASN A 38 1.47 -1.11 -12.50
CA ASN A 38 0.83 -1.28 -13.80
C ASN A 38 1.14 -0.10 -14.74
N GLY A 39 2.36 0.43 -14.63
CA GLY A 39 2.86 1.53 -15.45
C GLY A 39 2.39 2.93 -15.02
N ILE A 40 2.64 3.88 -15.92
CA ILE A 40 2.25 5.28 -15.77
C ILE A 40 0.84 5.52 -16.33
N GLY A 41 -0.08 5.90 -15.46
CA GLY A 41 -1.45 6.23 -15.80
C GLY A 41 -1.58 7.51 -16.62
N LYS A 42 -2.68 7.58 -17.38
CA LYS A 42 -2.97 8.70 -18.27
C LYS A 42 -3.31 9.96 -17.47
N GLY A 43 -3.05 11.13 -18.07
CA GLY A 43 -3.39 12.42 -17.47
C GLY A 43 -2.70 12.64 -16.11
N LYS A 44 -3.50 12.72 -15.04
CA LYS A 44 -3.07 13.07 -13.68
C LYS A 44 -2.92 11.88 -12.72
N GLN A 45 -3.09 10.64 -13.21
CA GLN A 45 -3.17 9.44 -12.35
C GLN A 45 -1.84 9.03 -11.71
N GLY A 46 -0.70 9.39 -12.30
CA GLY A 46 0.60 9.02 -11.76
C GLY A 46 0.93 7.53 -12.01
N VAL A 47 1.56 6.86 -11.04
CA VAL A 47 1.92 5.44 -11.10
C VAL A 47 0.70 4.64 -10.63
N ILE A 48 0.27 3.65 -11.41
CA ILE A 48 -0.90 2.83 -11.10
C ILE A 48 -0.45 1.67 -10.20
N GLY A 49 -1.03 1.55 -9.01
CA GLY A 49 -0.63 0.55 -8.01
C GLY A 49 0.71 0.90 -7.35
N ALA A 50 1.57 -0.11 -7.21
CA ALA A 50 2.94 -0.02 -6.68
C ALA A 50 3.04 0.68 -5.32
N HIS A 51 2.32 0.18 -4.31
CA HIS A 51 2.49 0.66 -2.94
C HIS A 51 3.69 0.00 -2.23
N ASN A 52 4.30 -1.03 -2.81
CA ASN A 52 5.66 -1.46 -2.47
C ASN A 52 6.68 -0.45 -3.04
N MET A 53 7.61 0.05 -2.21
CA MET A 53 8.60 1.06 -2.59
C MET A 53 9.51 0.61 -3.75
N GLU A 54 9.95 -0.64 -3.76
CA GLU A 54 10.83 -1.15 -4.82
C GLU A 54 10.10 -1.19 -6.16
N GLU A 55 8.85 -1.65 -6.14
CA GLU A 55 7.97 -1.68 -7.32
C GLU A 55 7.64 -0.27 -7.81
N PHE A 56 7.41 0.68 -6.89
CA PHE A 56 7.20 2.08 -7.26
C PHE A 56 8.41 2.66 -8.00
N VAL A 57 9.62 2.44 -7.45
CA VAL A 57 10.87 2.88 -8.08
C VAL A 57 11.09 2.17 -9.41
N ARG A 58 10.81 0.86 -9.49
CA ARG A 58 10.88 0.07 -10.73
C ARG A 58 9.99 0.65 -11.82
N THR A 59 8.74 0.97 -11.49
CA THR A 59 7.79 1.58 -12.44
C THR A 59 8.19 3.00 -12.84
N LEU A 60 8.76 3.79 -11.93
CA LEU A 60 9.29 5.11 -12.29
C LEU A 60 10.47 5.01 -13.27
N LYS A 61 11.33 4.00 -13.15
CA LYS A 61 12.44 3.78 -14.09
C LYS A 61 11.97 3.51 -15.53
N GLU A 62 10.74 3.04 -15.73
CA GLU A 62 10.14 2.85 -17.06
C GLU A 62 10.01 4.17 -17.84
N THR A 63 10.04 5.33 -17.17
CA THR A 63 10.05 6.62 -17.86
C THR A 63 11.39 6.93 -18.53
N GLY A 64 12.45 6.16 -18.25
CA GLY A 64 13.81 6.42 -18.74
C GLY A 64 14.47 7.67 -18.14
N VAL A 65 13.98 8.16 -17.01
CA VAL A 65 14.51 9.32 -16.31
C VAL A 65 15.10 8.89 -14.98
N GLU A 66 16.26 9.46 -14.63
CA GLU A 66 16.89 9.24 -13.33
C GLU A 66 15.95 9.54 -12.17
N ILE A 67 15.89 8.64 -11.19
CA ILE A 67 14.88 8.66 -10.13
C ILE A 67 14.93 9.96 -9.29
N ASP A 68 16.13 10.48 -9.05
CA ASP A 68 16.34 11.71 -8.27
C ASP A 68 15.73 12.94 -8.95
N ASN A 69 15.53 12.89 -10.28
CA ASN A 69 14.83 13.94 -11.00
C ASN A 69 13.30 13.80 -10.93
N LEU A 70 12.77 12.66 -10.48
CA LEU A 70 11.35 12.38 -10.39
C LEU A 70 10.80 12.59 -8.97
N ILE A 71 11.60 12.34 -7.94
CA ILE A 71 11.19 12.52 -6.55
C ILE A 71 11.29 13.99 -6.14
N ILE A 72 10.22 14.54 -5.58
CA ILE A 72 10.17 15.90 -5.02
C ILE A 72 10.41 15.85 -3.51
N SER A 73 9.73 14.94 -2.81
CA SER A 73 9.89 14.74 -1.37
C SER A 73 9.48 13.32 -0.95
N LYS A 74 10.04 12.87 0.18
CA LYS A 74 9.73 11.60 0.83
C LYS A 74 9.44 11.90 2.30
N MET A 75 8.19 11.75 2.72
CA MET A 75 7.74 12.05 4.08
C MET A 75 7.38 10.76 4.80
N GLN A 76 8.07 10.44 5.89
CA GLN A 76 7.76 9.25 6.69
C GLN A 76 6.52 9.46 7.56
N HIS A 77 5.70 8.42 7.70
CA HIS A 77 4.61 8.41 8.66
C HIS A 77 5.16 8.49 10.11
N PRO A 78 4.62 9.37 10.97
CA PRO A 78 5.19 9.60 12.30
C PRO A 78 5.13 8.38 13.24
N LYS A 79 4.17 7.47 13.04
CA LYS A 79 3.98 6.26 13.88
C LYS A 79 4.39 4.96 13.20
N PHE A 80 4.61 4.96 11.88
CA PHE A 80 4.86 3.74 11.10
C PHE A 80 6.15 3.94 10.29
N PRO A 81 7.33 3.74 10.91
CA PRO A 81 8.60 3.72 10.19
C PRO A 81 8.52 2.77 9.00
N GLY A 82 9.11 3.16 7.86
CA GLY A 82 8.98 2.38 6.62
C GLY A 82 7.72 2.68 5.80
N LEU A 83 6.75 3.45 6.30
CA LEU A 83 5.63 3.96 5.50
C LEU A 83 5.89 5.42 5.10
N TYR A 84 5.75 5.75 3.82
CA TYR A 84 6.08 7.08 3.29
C TYR A 84 5.02 7.61 2.34
N ASP A 85 4.80 8.92 2.36
CA ASP A 85 4.17 9.65 1.25
C ASP A 85 5.27 10.22 0.35
N ILE A 86 5.20 9.87 -0.93
CA ILE A 86 6.14 10.33 -1.95
C ILE A 86 5.46 11.34 -2.85
N GLU A 87 5.93 12.58 -2.79
CA GLU A 87 5.61 13.59 -3.80
C GLU A 87 6.58 13.44 -4.96
N TYR A 88 6.04 13.41 -6.17
CA TYR A 88 6.83 13.15 -7.35
C TYR A 88 6.24 13.80 -8.58
N LYS A 89 7.07 13.88 -9.61
CA LYS A 89 6.71 14.38 -10.94
C LYS A 89 7.06 13.34 -11.99
N LEU A 90 6.40 13.45 -13.12
CA LEU A 90 6.63 12.59 -14.28
C LEU A 90 6.92 13.45 -15.50
N PRO A 91 7.68 12.95 -16.49
CA PRO A 91 7.81 13.62 -17.77
C PRO A 91 6.43 13.87 -18.37
N SER A 92 6.19 15.11 -18.80
CA SER A 92 5.02 15.45 -19.60
C SER A 92 5.26 14.95 -21.02
N LEU A 93 4.26 14.29 -21.61
CA LEU A 93 4.33 13.78 -22.99
C LEU A 93 3.64 14.76 -23.95
N THR A 94 4.16 14.84 -25.18
CA THR A 94 3.59 15.57 -26.31
C THR A 94 3.63 14.68 -27.55
N TYR A 95 2.89 15.04 -28.60
CA TYR A 95 3.00 14.38 -29.89
C TYR A 95 4.16 14.96 -30.70
N ASP A 96 4.99 14.09 -31.29
CA ASP A 96 5.96 14.47 -32.30
C ASP A 96 5.27 14.72 -33.66
N LYS A 97 6.06 15.10 -34.68
CA LYS A 97 5.56 15.34 -36.05
C LYS A 97 4.95 14.10 -36.72
N ASN A 98 5.25 12.91 -36.21
CA ASN A 98 4.78 11.62 -36.71
C ASN A 98 3.57 11.10 -35.91
N GLY A 99 3.10 11.83 -34.88
CA GLY A 99 1.99 11.42 -34.02
C GLY A 99 2.36 10.45 -32.90
N ASN A 100 3.66 10.27 -32.60
CA ASN A 100 4.10 9.46 -31.47
C ASN A 100 4.15 10.29 -30.18
N LEU A 101 3.81 9.68 -29.04
CA LEU A 101 4.02 10.31 -27.74
C LEU A 101 5.52 10.31 -27.39
N VAL A 102 6.07 11.50 -27.17
CA VAL A 102 7.46 11.72 -26.78
C VAL A 102 7.53 12.66 -25.57
N PRO A 103 8.62 12.65 -24.78
CA PRO A 103 8.82 13.63 -23.73
C PRO A 103 8.82 15.06 -24.28
N SER A 104 8.06 15.94 -23.64
CA SER A 104 7.96 17.38 -23.98
C SER A 104 9.13 18.22 -23.49
N GLY A 105 10.06 17.64 -22.71
CA GLY A 105 11.09 18.37 -21.96
C GLY A 105 10.59 19.03 -20.67
N GLN A 106 9.29 18.95 -20.38
CA GLN A 106 8.68 19.45 -19.15
C GLN A 106 8.30 18.30 -18.20
N TYR A 107 8.08 18.64 -16.94
CA TYR A 107 7.56 17.72 -15.92
C TYR A 107 6.17 18.14 -15.45
N LYS A 108 5.35 17.16 -15.11
CA LYS A 108 4.07 17.36 -14.40
C LYS A 108 4.18 16.82 -12.99
N VAL A 109 3.82 17.63 -12.00
CA VAL A 109 3.70 17.19 -10.61
C VAL A 109 2.44 16.35 -10.47
N ILE A 110 2.55 15.20 -9.79
CA ILE A 110 1.39 14.37 -9.49
C ILE A 110 0.69 14.93 -8.26
N LYS A 111 -0.59 15.29 -8.44
CA LYS A 111 -1.37 16.03 -7.45
C LYS A 111 -1.46 15.27 -6.11
N ASN A 112 -1.66 13.97 -6.19
CA ASN A 112 -1.79 13.12 -5.02
C ASN A 112 -0.46 12.38 -4.82
N PRO A 113 0.21 12.55 -3.66
CA PRO A 113 1.37 11.75 -3.31
C PRO A 113 1.02 10.26 -3.35
N LYS A 114 2.05 9.42 -3.54
CA LYS A 114 1.87 7.98 -3.37
C LYS A 114 2.31 7.55 -1.98
N THR A 115 1.40 6.94 -1.23
CA THR A 115 1.77 6.23 -0.01
C THR A 115 2.42 4.90 -0.37
N VAL A 116 3.63 4.63 0.09
CA VAL A 116 4.38 3.38 -0.15
C VAL A 116 4.95 2.81 1.15
N TYR A 117 5.11 1.50 1.22
CA TYR A 117 5.82 0.83 2.29
C TYR A 117 7.20 0.34 1.82
N ASP A 118 8.12 0.30 2.77
CA ASP A 118 9.47 -0.26 2.62
C ASP A 118 9.43 -1.77 2.84
N PRO A 119 9.75 -2.61 1.82
CA PRO A 119 9.69 -4.06 1.95
C PRO A 119 10.70 -4.64 2.94
N GLU A 120 11.77 -3.89 3.29
CA GLU A 120 12.70 -4.30 4.34
C GLU A 120 12.12 -4.15 5.75
N VAL A 121 11.10 -3.29 5.92
CA VAL A 121 10.41 -3.05 7.20
C VAL A 121 9.10 -3.81 7.28
N TYR A 122 8.33 -3.84 6.19
CA TYR A 122 7.06 -4.54 6.09
C TYR A 122 7.07 -5.46 4.88
N SER A 123 6.99 -6.78 5.11
CA SER A 123 6.85 -7.71 3.99
C SER A 123 5.51 -7.53 3.28
N ASP A 124 5.46 -7.91 2.01
CA ASP A 124 4.22 -7.93 1.23
C ASP A 124 3.09 -8.69 1.97
N GLN A 125 3.41 -9.82 2.60
CA GLN A 125 2.45 -10.60 3.37
C GLN A 125 1.90 -9.82 4.58
N GLN A 126 2.74 -9.07 5.29
CA GLN A 126 2.30 -8.23 6.42
C GLN A 126 1.37 -7.12 5.94
N MET A 127 1.68 -6.48 4.81
CA MET A 127 0.85 -5.42 4.24
C MET A 127 -0.48 -5.95 3.68
N ILE A 128 -0.46 -7.13 3.04
CA ILE A 128 -1.68 -7.82 2.62
C ILE A 128 -2.55 -8.14 3.83
N GLN A 129 -1.97 -8.71 4.89
CA GLN A 129 -2.70 -9.09 6.09
C GLN A 129 -3.29 -7.86 6.79
N GLY A 130 -2.51 -6.79 6.95
CA GLY A 130 -2.98 -5.52 7.51
C GLY A 130 -4.12 -4.92 6.69
N GLY A 131 -4.02 -4.93 5.36
CA GLY A 131 -5.10 -4.47 4.51
C GLY A 131 -6.37 -5.33 4.61
N LYS A 132 -6.26 -6.65 4.73
CA LYS A 132 -7.41 -7.53 4.97
C LYS A 132 -8.12 -7.21 6.28
N GLU A 133 -7.34 -7.04 7.36
CA GLU A 133 -7.85 -6.63 8.67
C GLU A 133 -8.57 -5.28 8.59
N ALA A 134 -7.95 -4.29 7.95
CA ALA A 134 -8.51 -2.98 7.76
C ALA A 134 -9.82 -2.99 6.95
N MET A 135 -9.92 -3.83 5.91
CA MET A 135 -11.16 -3.93 5.12
C MET A 135 -12.29 -4.59 5.92
N GLN A 136 -11.98 -5.63 6.70
CA GLN A 136 -12.95 -6.23 7.62
C GLN A 136 -13.44 -5.20 8.63
N GLU A 137 -12.51 -4.54 9.32
CA GLU A 137 -12.81 -3.58 10.36
C GLU A 137 -13.56 -2.35 9.82
N GLY A 138 -13.19 -1.83 8.64
CA GLY A 138 -13.88 -0.73 7.99
C GLY A 138 -15.32 -1.06 7.61
N ILE A 139 -15.59 -2.29 7.14
CA ILE A 139 -16.94 -2.77 6.84
C ILE A 139 -17.76 -2.91 8.12
N ASP A 140 -17.22 -3.54 9.16
CA ASP A 140 -17.89 -3.71 10.45
C ASP A 140 -18.20 -2.35 11.10
N ALA A 141 -17.29 -1.39 10.98
CA ALA A 141 -17.43 -0.01 11.44
C ALA A 141 -18.31 0.87 10.52
N LYS A 142 -18.84 0.32 9.42
CA LYS A 142 -19.66 1.02 8.42
C LYS A 142 -19.00 2.26 7.82
N ARG A 143 -17.67 2.25 7.67
CA ARG A 143 -16.90 3.30 6.98
C ARG A 143 -16.82 3.03 5.49
N ILE A 144 -17.98 3.13 4.83
CA ILE A 144 -18.15 2.89 3.41
C ILE A 144 -18.77 4.14 2.76
N ASP A 145 -18.12 4.68 1.73
CA ASP A 145 -18.63 5.78 0.89
C ASP A 145 -18.71 5.32 -0.57
N GLY A 146 -19.92 5.03 -1.03
CA GLY A 146 -20.16 4.38 -2.32
C GLY A 146 -19.47 3.03 -2.40
N ARG A 147 -18.37 2.94 -3.16
CA ARG A 147 -17.54 1.73 -3.26
C ARG A 147 -16.25 1.80 -2.43
N PHE A 148 -15.96 2.93 -1.80
CA PHE A 148 -14.73 3.11 -1.04
C PHE A 148 -14.91 2.67 0.41
N VAL A 149 -13.95 1.93 0.93
CA VAL A 149 -13.90 1.48 2.32
C VAL A 149 -12.66 2.05 2.98
N GLU A 150 -12.79 2.58 4.19
CA GLU A 150 -11.64 2.98 5.00
C GLU A 150 -11.65 2.22 6.34
N GLY A 151 -10.50 1.67 6.70
CA GLY A 151 -10.36 1.00 7.99
C GLY A 151 -8.94 0.91 8.47
N PHE A 152 -8.78 0.27 9.62
CA PHE A 152 -7.53 0.16 10.34
C PHE A 152 -7.17 -1.30 10.59
N SER A 153 -5.92 -1.65 10.31
CA SER A 153 -5.38 -2.94 10.72
C SER A 153 -5.25 -3.02 12.24
N THR A 154 -4.98 -4.21 12.76
CA THR A 154 -4.83 -4.43 14.22
C THR A 154 -3.73 -3.58 14.87
N ASN A 155 -2.67 -3.23 14.13
CA ASN A 155 -1.62 -2.33 14.59
C ASN A 155 -1.95 -0.82 14.39
N GLY A 156 -3.17 -0.51 13.93
CA GLY A 156 -3.65 0.85 13.74
C GLY A 156 -3.22 1.53 12.44
N MET A 157 -2.62 0.81 11.50
CA MET A 157 -2.28 1.36 10.18
C MET A 157 -3.55 1.52 9.35
N LYS A 158 -3.74 2.70 8.75
CA LYS A 158 -4.92 3.01 7.95
C LYS A 158 -4.76 2.49 6.52
N PHE A 159 -5.81 1.86 6.01
CA PHE A 159 -5.93 1.46 4.62
C PHE A 159 -7.23 2.01 4.02
N ALA A 160 -7.17 2.28 2.71
CA ALA A 160 -8.35 2.52 1.89
C ALA A 160 -8.47 1.38 0.87
N GLY A 161 -9.70 0.99 0.55
CA GLY A 161 -9.99 -0.02 -0.46
C GLY A 161 -11.21 0.31 -1.30
N CYS A 162 -11.44 -0.50 -2.33
CA CYS A 162 -12.54 -0.33 -3.26
C CYS A 162 -13.29 -1.65 -3.48
N LEU A 163 -14.60 -1.62 -3.40
CA LEU A 163 -15.49 -2.73 -3.73
C LEU A 163 -15.69 -2.83 -5.25
N ASN A 164 -15.78 -4.04 -5.78
CA ASN A 164 -16.29 -4.28 -7.14
C ASN A 164 -17.84 -4.30 -7.14
N GLU A 165 -18.44 -4.57 -8.31
CA GLU A 165 -19.89 -4.62 -8.47
C GLU A 165 -20.55 -5.82 -7.76
N GLN A 166 -19.77 -6.82 -7.36
CA GLN A 166 -20.21 -7.98 -6.59
C GLN A 166 -19.89 -7.81 -5.09
N GLU A 167 -19.64 -6.59 -4.63
CA GLU A 167 -19.32 -6.24 -3.24
C GLU A 167 -18.11 -6.98 -2.66
N LYS A 168 -17.19 -7.44 -3.52
CA LYS A 168 -15.89 -7.99 -3.11
C LYS A 168 -14.86 -6.87 -3.09
N ILE A 169 -13.92 -6.94 -2.16
CA ILE A 169 -12.78 -6.03 -2.14
C ILE A 169 -11.94 -6.26 -3.41
N LYS A 170 -11.93 -5.27 -4.29
CA LYS A 170 -11.20 -5.27 -5.56
C LYS A 170 -9.72 -4.94 -5.36
N ASN A 171 -9.41 -4.01 -4.47
CA ASN A 171 -8.06 -3.64 -4.08
C ASN A 171 -8.08 -2.85 -2.77
N PHE A 172 -6.90 -2.71 -2.16
CA PHE A 172 -6.66 -1.82 -1.05
C PHE A 172 -5.20 -1.34 -1.04
N TYR A 173 -4.94 -0.27 -0.29
CA TYR A 173 -3.61 0.32 -0.15
C TYR A 173 -3.50 1.13 1.16
N PRO A 174 -2.30 1.26 1.73
CA PRO A 174 -2.09 2.09 2.90
C PRO A 174 -2.29 3.57 2.57
N VAL A 175 -2.71 4.36 3.55
CA VAL A 175 -2.89 5.81 3.42
C VAL A 175 -2.34 6.54 4.66
N ILE A 176 -1.67 7.67 4.45
CA ILE A 176 -1.13 8.52 5.53
C ILE A 176 -2.06 9.67 5.89
N LYS A 177 -2.73 10.26 4.89
CA LYS A 177 -3.64 11.39 5.10
C LYS A 177 -5.09 10.94 5.21
N GLU A 178 -5.81 11.53 6.16
CA GLU A 178 -7.27 11.57 6.09
C GLU A 178 -7.65 12.42 4.87
N LYS A 179 -8.52 11.89 4.01
CA LYS A 179 -9.05 12.62 2.86
C LYS A 179 -10.23 13.48 3.26
#